data_AF-R7V5E8-F1
#
_entry.id   AF-R7V5E8-F1
#
_cell.length_a   1.000
_cell.length_b   1.000
_cell.length_c   1.000
_cell.angle_alpha   90.00
_cell.angle_beta   90.00
_cell.angle_gamma   90.00
#
_symmetry.space_group_name_H-M   'P 1'
#
loop_
_entity.id
_entity.type
_entity.pdbx_description
1 polymer ?
#
loop_
_entity_poly.entity_id
_entity_poly.type
_entity_poly.pdbx_seq_one_letter_code
_entity_poly.pdbx_strand_id
1 'polypeptide(L)'
;FSLNWADYAAGFGNLNNEFWIGNQNLHLLTSKQPYELRIDLRHQGESRFAEYMRFFVGSEDDKFPLAIGGYSGTAGEFSTLDIDRYIFIWDNHQI
;
A
#
# COMPACT_ATOMS: atom_id res chain seq x y z
N PHE A 1 -11.30 5.33 4.39
CA PHE A 1 -12.20 4.17 4.42
C PHE A 1 -12.14 3.52 5.79
N SER A 2 -13.25 2.99 6.31
CA SER A 2 -13.33 2.20 7.54
C SER A 2 -14.14 0.94 7.26
N LEU A 3 -13.48 -0.03 6.63
CA LEU A 3 -14.09 -1.26 6.12
C LEU A 3 -13.48 -2.49 6.80
N ASN A 4 -14.11 -3.65 6.64
CA ASN A 4 -13.65 -4.88 7.29
C ASN A 4 -12.51 -5.55 6.49
N TRP A 5 -11.91 -6.60 7.07
CA TRP A 5 -10.83 -7.37 6.44
C TRP A 5 -11.19 -7.89 5.04
N ALA A 6 -12.39 -8.46 4.87
CA ALA A 6 -12.81 -9.04 3.60
C ALA A 6 -12.92 -7.98 2.49
N ASP A 7 -13.36 -6.77 2.82
CA ASP A 7 -13.39 -5.65 1.87
C ASP A 7 -11.97 -5.27 1.43
N TYR A 8 -10.99 -5.19 2.34
CA TYR A 8 -9.60 -4.90 1.99
C TYR A 8 -8.92 -6.04 1.23
N ALA A 9 -9.26 -7.30 1.52
CA ALA A 9 -8.77 -8.45 0.77
C ALA A 9 -9.27 -8.42 -0.68
N ALA A 10 -10.57 -8.19 -0.88
CA ALA A 10 -11.22 -8.18 -2.20
C ALA A 10 -11.00 -6.89 -3.00
N GLY A 11 -10.89 -5.75 -2.32
CA GLY A 11 -10.90 -4.42 -2.94
C GLY A 11 -12.29 -3.79 -2.95
N PHE A 12 -12.32 -2.47 -3.08
CA PHE A 12 -13.56 -1.68 -3.04
C PHE A 12 -13.39 -0.34 -3.75
N GLY A 13 -14.50 0.38 -3.92
CA GLY A 13 -14.53 1.70 -4.55
C GLY A 13 -14.72 1.64 -6.05
N ASN A 14 -14.33 2.72 -6.75
CA ASN A 14 -14.57 2.87 -8.18
C ASN A 14 -13.28 3.33 -8.88
N LEU A 15 -12.86 2.62 -9.93
CA LEU A 15 -11.65 2.93 -10.69
C LEU A 15 -11.64 4.34 -11.30
N ASN A 16 -12.80 4.96 -11.50
CA ASN A 16 -12.91 6.33 -11.99
C ASN A 16 -12.75 7.38 -10.87
N ASN A 17 -12.79 6.97 -9.60
CA ASN A 17 -12.71 7.83 -8.41
C ASN A 17 -11.70 7.23 -7.41
N GLU A 18 -12.06 7.19 -6.12
CA GLU A 18 -11.28 6.55 -5.07
C GLU A 18 -11.59 5.04 -5.02
N PHE A 19 -10.54 4.23 -5.00
CA PHE A 19 -10.63 2.78 -4.90
C PHE A 19 -9.43 2.19 -4.17
N TRP A 20 -9.63 0.97 -3.69
CA TRP A 20 -8.58 0.05 -3.28
C TRP A 20 -8.67 -1.20 -4.15
N ILE A 21 -7.56 -1.62 -4.76
CA ILE A 21 -7.59 -2.77 -5.69
C ILE A 21 -7.76 -4.12 -5.00
N GLY A 22 -7.56 -4.20 -3.69
CA GLY A 22 -7.61 -5.44 -2.93
C GLY A 22 -6.24 -6.07 -2.72
N ASN A 23 -6.01 -6.58 -1.51
CA ASN A 23 -4.75 -7.18 -1.12
C ASN A 23 -4.46 -8.48 -1.88
N GLN A 24 -5.50 -9.24 -2.25
CA GLN A 24 -5.35 -10.42 -3.11
C GLN A 24 -4.79 -10.04 -4.48
N ASN A 25 -5.28 -8.94 -5.07
CA ASN A 25 -4.77 -8.44 -6.34
C ASN A 25 -3.35 -7.89 -6.21
N LEU A 26 -3.04 -7.17 -5.12
CA LEU A 26 -1.67 -6.72 -4.83
C LEU A 26 -0.70 -7.89 -4.70
N HIS A 27 -1.07 -8.95 -3.99
CA HIS A 27 -0.27 -10.17 -3.88
C HIS A 27 -0.02 -10.80 -5.26
N LEU A 28 -1.08 -10.98 -6.07
CA LEU A 28 -0.95 -11.56 -7.41
C LEU A 28 -0.09 -10.74 -8.36
N LEU A 29 -0.15 -9.41 -8.24
CA LEU A 29 0.64 -8.50 -9.05
C LEU A 29 2.10 -8.50 -8.63
N THR A 30 2.39 -8.48 -7.32
CA THR A 30 3.74 -8.23 -6.79
C THR A 30 4.56 -9.48 -6.53
N SER A 31 3.94 -10.67 -6.50
CA SER A 31 4.62 -11.92 -6.16
C SER A 31 5.42 -12.55 -7.31
N LYS A 32 5.23 -12.12 -8.56
CA LYS A 32 5.78 -12.81 -9.74
C LYS A 32 7.21 -12.41 -10.10
N GLN A 33 7.60 -11.18 -9.78
CA GLN A 33 8.92 -10.62 -10.07
C GLN A 33 9.15 -9.41 -9.16
N PRO A 34 10.36 -8.83 -9.09
CA PRO A 34 10.55 -7.57 -8.38
C PRO A 34 9.69 -6.46 -8.98
N TYR A 35 8.95 -5.77 -8.13
CA TYR A 35 8.19 -4.57 -8.49
C TYR A 35 8.67 -3.38 -7.68
N GLU A 36 8.52 -2.21 -8.28
CA GLU A 36 8.73 -0.93 -7.63
C GLU A 36 7.38 -0.31 -7.27
N LEU A 37 7.33 0.42 -6.16
CA LEU A 37 6.17 1.19 -5.75
C LEU A 37 6.48 2.68 -5.88
N ARG A 38 5.63 3.41 -6.61
CA ARG A 38 5.65 4.87 -6.65
C ARG A 38 4.36 5.42 -6.04
N ILE A 39 4.50 6.38 -5.14
CA ILE A 39 3.39 7.10 -4.52
C ILE A 39 3.55 8.58 -4.83
N ASP A 40 2.54 9.16 -5.45
CA ASP A 40 2.45 10.60 -5.73
C ASP A 40 1.50 11.28 -4.74
N LEU A 41 2.00 12.28 -4.03
CA LEU A 41 1.29 13.04 -3.00
C LEU A 41 1.07 14.48 -3.50
N ARG A 42 -0.15 14.99 -3.35
CA ARG A 42 -0.47 16.39 -3.67
C ARG A 42 -1.19 17.05 -2.51
N HIS A 43 -0.67 18.19 -2.06
CA HIS A 43 -1.29 18.97 -1.00
C HIS A 43 -1.06 20.47 -1.21
N GLN A 44 -2.15 21.25 -1.26
CA GLN A 44 -2.12 22.72 -1.34
C GLN A 44 -1.14 23.31 -2.39
N GLY A 45 -1.04 22.67 -3.56
CA GLY A 45 -0.16 23.10 -4.64
C GLY A 45 1.27 22.54 -4.59
N GLU A 46 1.67 21.88 -3.51
CA GLU A 46 2.90 21.08 -3.46
C GLU A 46 2.66 19.67 -4.01
N SER A 47 3.63 19.16 -4.76
CA SER A 47 3.68 17.77 -5.20
C SER A 47 4.95 17.11 -4.68
N ARG A 48 4.80 15.96 -4.02
CA ARG A 48 5.90 15.15 -3.51
C ARG A 48 5.73 13.72 -3.99
N PHE A 49 6.81 12.96 -4.00
CA PHE A 49 6.75 11.53 -4.34
C PHE A 49 7.62 10.68 -3.43
N ALA A 50 7.27 9.41 -3.33
CA ALA A 50 8.04 8.37 -2.70
C ALA A 50 8.16 7.18 -3.67
N GLU A 51 9.36 6.65 -3.81
CA GLU A 51 9.65 5.47 -4.61
C GLU A 51 10.34 4.41 -3.77
N TYR A 52 9.97 3.15 -3.99
CA TYR A 52 10.59 1.98 -3.35
C TYR A 52 10.99 0.99 -4.43
N MET A 53 12.29 0.72 -4.54
CA MET A 53 12.84 -0.24 -5.51
C MET A 53 12.39 -1.68 -5.26
N ARG A 54 11.95 -2.00 -4.04
CA ARG A 54 11.40 -3.30 -3.68
C ARG A 54 10.02 -3.10 -3.07
N PHE A 55 9.02 -3.74 -3.65
CA PHE A 55 7.65 -3.78 -3.17
C PHE A 55 7.07 -5.18 -3.37
N PHE A 56 6.58 -5.77 -2.29
CA PHE A 56 5.98 -7.10 -2.28
C PHE A 56 4.89 -7.17 -1.22
N VAL A 57 3.79 -7.84 -1.57
CA VAL A 57 2.71 -8.21 -0.65
C VAL A 57 2.61 -9.73 -0.60
N GLY A 58 2.72 -10.29 0.61
CA GLY A 58 2.63 -11.73 0.85
C GLY A 58 1.22 -12.30 0.69
N SER A 59 1.07 -13.59 0.94
CA SER A 59 -0.21 -14.30 0.80
C SER A 59 -1.20 -13.90 1.90
N GLU A 60 -2.48 -14.22 1.68
CA GLU A 60 -3.52 -14.03 2.69
C GLU A 60 -3.31 -14.87 3.96
N ASP A 61 -2.74 -16.08 3.82
CA ASP A 61 -2.43 -16.97 4.94
C ASP A 61 -1.47 -16.34 5.97
N ASP A 62 -0.53 -15.52 5.48
CA ASP A 62 0.40 -14.75 6.29
C ASP A 62 -0.12 -13.35 6.63
N LYS A 63 -1.38 -13.06 6.30
CA LYS A 63 -2.06 -11.76 6.44
C LYS A 63 -1.46 -10.63 5.60
N PHE A 64 -1.11 -10.93 4.36
CA PHE A 64 -0.61 -9.95 3.38
C PHE A 64 0.59 -9.12 3.89
N PRO A 65 1.68 -9.73 4.41
CA PRO A 65 2.80 -8.99 4.93
C PRO A 65 3.42 -8.11 3.84
N LEU A 66 3.70 -6.86 4.17
CA LEU A 66 4.34 -5.91 3.26
C LEU A 66 5.86 -5.96 3.41
N ALA A 67 6.56 -6.05 2.29
CA ALA A 67 8.00 -5.82 2.22
C ALA A 67 8.30 -4.66 1.28
N ILE A 68 8.88 -3.59 1.81
CA ILE A 68 9.34 -2.42 1.07
C ILE A 68 10.82 -2.12 1.32
N GLY A 69 11.50 -1.52 0.34
CA GLY A 69 12.87 -1.08 0.54
C GLY A 69 13.46 -0.31 -0.63
N GLY A 70 14.64 0.28 -0.40
CA GLY A 70 15.32 1.12 -1.39
C GLY A 70 14.56 2.42 -1.63
N TYR A 71 14.20 3.12 -0.54
CA TYR A 71 13.47 4.37 -0.60
C TYR A 71 14.24 5.45 -1.37
N SER A 72 13.53 6.21 -2.20
CA SER A 72 13.97 7.48 -2.77
C SER A 72 12.77 8.45 -2.90
N GLY A 73 13.06 9.74 -3.11
CA GLY A 73 12.04 10.74 -3.42
C GLY A 73 12.05 11.95 -2.52
N THR A 74 11.02 12.78 -2.66
CA THR A 74 10.90 14.10 -2.02
C THR A 74 9.88 14.15 -0.88
N ALA A 75 9.16 13.04 -0.65
CA ALA A 75 8.19 12.93 0.44
C ALA A 75 8.85 12.83 1.84
N GLY A 76 10.15 12.55 1.93
CA GLY A 76 10.89 12.36 3.17
C GLY A 76 10.55 11.07 3.91
N GLU A 77 11.12 10.91 5.12
CA GLU A 77 10.91 9.73 6.01
C GLU A 77 9.44 9.49 6.37
N PHE A 78 8.58 10.52 6.29
CA PHE A 78 7.14 10.41 6.49
C PHE A 78 6.50 9.38 5.56
N SER A 79 7.02 9.19 4.35
CA SER A 79 6.45 8.23 3.41
C SER A 79 6.62 6.77 3.85
N THR A 80 7.71 6.40 4.52
CA THR A 80 7.89 5.03 5.02
C THR A 80 6.95 4.77 6.20
N LEU A 81 6.87 5.73 7.14
CA LEU A 81 5.96 5.65 8.28
C LEU A 81 4.48 5.71 7.87
N ASP A 82 4.13 6.49 6.84
CA ASP A 82 2.76 6.60 6.35
C ASP A 82 2.34 5.35 5.58
N ILE A 83 3.21 4.75 4.76
CA ILE A 83 2.90 3.47 4.10
C ILE A 83 2.69 2.39 5.15
N ASP A 84 3.56 2.35 6.17
CA ASP A 84 3.40 1.40 7.25
C ASP A 84 2.07 1.65 7.99
N ARG A 85 1.67 2.90 8.20
CA ARG A 85 0.38 3.22 8.84
C ARG A 85 -0.83 2.89 7.97
N TYR A 86 -0.84 3.26 6.69
CA TYR A 86 -2.00 3.06 5.83
C TYR A 86 -2.22 1.58 5.47
N ILE A 87 -1.15 0.79 5.41
CA ILE A 87 -1.22 -0.65 5.11
C ILE A 87 -1.39 -1.48 6.40
N PHE A 88 -0.66 -1.20 7.49
CA PHE A 88 -0.67 -2.05 8.70
C PHE A 88 -1.65 -1.63 9.81
N ILE A 89 -2.28 -0.45 9.79
CA ILE A 89 -3.30 -0.14 10.82
C ILE A 89 -4.50 -1.11 10.75
N TRP A 90 -4.71 -1.82 9.64
CA TRP A 90 -5.80 -2.80 9.48
C TRP A 90 -5.55 -4.16 10.14
N ASP A 91 -4.29 -4.55 10.43
CA ASP A 91 -3.99 -5.80 11.17
C ASP A 91 -4.07 -5.60 12.70
N ASN A 92 -4.18 -4.36 13.18
CA ASN A 92 -4.12 -4.03 14.61
C ASN A 92 -5.47 -3.62 15.25
N HIS A 93 -6.60 -4.02 14.65
CA HIS A 93 -7.93 -3.97 15.30
C HIS A 93 -8.41 -5.36 15.72
N GLN A 94 -7.51 -6.13 16.32
CA GLN A 94 -7.80 -7.24 17.21
C GLN A 94 -7.04 -7.01 18.54
N ILE A 95 -7.48 -6.02 19.31
CA ILE A 95 -7.30 -5.99 20.77
C ILE A 95 -8.67 -5.83 21.39
#